data_AF-A0A529HPK4-F1
#
_entry.id   AF-A0A529HPK4-F1
#
_cell.length_a   1.000
_cell.length_b   1.000
_cell.length_c   1.000
_cell.angle_alpha   90.00
_cell.angle_beta   90.00
_cell.angle_gamma   90.00
#
_symmetry.space_group_name_H-M   'P 1'
#
loop_
_entity.id
_entity.type
_entity.pdbx_description
1 polymer ?
#
loop_
_entity_poly.entity_id
_entity_poly.type
_entity_poly.pdbx_seq_one_letter_code
_entity_poly.pdbx_strand_id
1 'polypeptide(L)'
;HHALGADGSLAFQPLRNIGDQATRSWAAEWIAGLIAHENVTLTPEVKEAVWSALSSLATAPAQERTLTGLSVLLQSNALKSALMPYTLDGPYGRLLDADDDRLALSDVQCFETEQLMHSQGALLPVLTYLFQR
;
A
#
# COMPACT_ATOMS: atom_id res chain seq x y z
N HIS A 1 26.23 3.61 -10.40
CA HIS A 1 25.53 4.38 -9.36
C HIS A 1 24.39 5.13 -10.06
N HIS A 2 23.30 4.44 -10.37
CA HIS A 2 22.11 5.04 -10.95
C HIS A 2 21.10 5.23 -9.83
N ALA A 3 20.74 6.49 -9.59
CA ALA A 3 19.80 6.89 -8.58
C ALA A 3 18.42 6.27 -8.88
N LEU A 4 17.81 5.70 -7.86
CA LEU A 4 16.39 5.35 -7.85
C LEU A 4 15.57 6.57 -8.28
N GLY A 5 14.86 6.47 -9.41
CA GLY A 5 13.80 7.42 -9.74
C GLY A 5 13.99 8.28 -10.99
N ALA A 6 14.79 7.87 -11.97
CA ALA A 6 14.70 8.43 -13.32
C ALA A 6 14.33 7.33 -14.31
N ASP A 7 13.14 7.47 -14.93
CA ASP A 7 12.71 6.80 -16.17
C ASP A 7 12.04 5.41 -16.10
N GLY A 8 11.14 5.17 -15.14
CA GLY A 8 10.24 4.00 -15.20
C GLY A 8 10.05 3.25 -13.88
N SER A 9 10.05 3.95 -12.75
CA SER A 9 9.92 3.31 -11.44
C SER A 9 8.60 2.53 -11.33
N LEU A 10 8.71 1.21 -11.12
CA LEU A 10 7.63 0.32 -10.69
C LEU A 10 6.82 0.99 -9.58
N ALA A 11 5.59 1.35 -9.88
CA ALA A 11 4.67 1.99 -8.94
C ALA A 11 3.37 1.20 -8.98
N PHE A 12 3.05 0.55 -7.86
CA PHE A 12 1.86 -0.28 -7.70
C PHE A 12 0.72 0.55 -7.14
N GLN A 13 -0.50 0.17 -7.51
CA GLN A 13 -1.73 0.70 -6.92
C GLN A 13 -2.57 -0.44 -6.32
N PRO A 14 -2.20 -0.97 -5.13
CA PRO A 14 -2.82 -2.16 -4.55
C PRO A 14 -4.33 -2.01 -4.33
N LEU A 15 -4.80 -0.78 -4.12
CA LEU A 15 -6.20 -0.48 -3.82
C LEU A 15 -7.05 -0.17 -5.06
N ARG A 16 -6.50 -0.22 -6.28
CA ARG A 16 -7.22 0.15 -7.52
C ARG A 16 -8.56 -0.56 -7.68
N ASN A 17 -8.57 -1.87 -7.39
CA ASN A 17 -9.67 -2.77 -7.71
C ASN A 17 -10.58 -3.09 -6.50
N ILE A 18 -10.48 -2.35 -5.39
CA ILE A 18 -11.31 -2.58 -4.18
C ILE A 18 -12.82 -2.32 -4.36
N GLY A 19 -13.26 -1.97 -5.57
CA GLY A 19 -14.67 -2.03 -5.94
C GLY A 19 -15.21 -3.47 -5.97
N ASP A 20 -14.33 -4.44 -6.24
CA ASP A 20 -14.64 -5.87 -6.07
C ASP A 20 -14.55 -6.27 -4.58
N GLN A 21 -15.56 -7.02 -4.13
CA GLN A 21 -15.68 -7.41 -2.71
C GLN A 21 -14.52 -8.31 -2.27
N ALA A 22 -14.09 -9.26 -3.09
CA ALA A 22 -13.02 -10.19 -2.73
C ALA A 22 -11.68 -9.44 -2.61
N THR A 23 -11.40 -8.55 -3.56
CA THR A 23 -10.25 -7.66 -3.55
C THR A 23 -10.26 -6.75 -2.32
N ARG A 24 -11.42 -6.22 -1.94
CA ARG A 24 -11.56 -5.38 -0.74
C ARG A 24 -11.32 -6.15 0.55
N SER A 25 -11.83 -7.38 0.67
CA SER A 25 -11.56 -8.25 1.82
C SER A 25 -10.06 -8.53 1.97
N TRP A 26 -9.40 -8.89 0.87
CA TRP A 26 -7.95 -9.08 0.86
C TRP A 26 -7.21 -7.80 1.25
N ALA A 27 -7.60 -6.65 0.69
CA ALA A 27 -6.98 -5.37 1.01
C ALA A 27 -7.13 -5.03 2.51
N ALA A 28 -8.27 -5.33 3.13
CA ALA A 28 -8.48 -5.11 4.56
C ALA A 28 -7.53 -5.94 5.42
N GLU A 29 -7.31 -7.21 5.07
CA GLU A 29 -6.34 -8.08 5.75
C GLU A 29 -4.90 -7.61 5.55
N TRP A 30 -4.55 -7.21 4.33
CA TRP A 30 -3.23 -6.69 4.01
C TRP A 30 -2.92 -5.39 4.76
N ILE A 31 -3.84 -4.42 4.77
CA ILE A 31 -3.72 -3.17 5.53
C ILE A 31 -3.61 -3.44 7.03
N ALA A 32 -4.37 -4.39 7.56
CA ALA A 32 -4.25 -4.80 8.96
C ALA A 32 -2.85 -5.36 9.26
N GLY A 33 -2.26 -6.13 8.33
CA GLY A 33 -0.87 -6.57 8.43
C GLY A 33 0.13 -5.41 8.50
N LEU A 34 -0.05 -4.36 7.69
CA LEU A 34 0.78 -3.15 7.74
C LEU A 34 0.68 -2.45 9.09
N ILE A 35 -0.54 -2.29 9.59
CA ILE A 35 -0.80 -1.63 10.88
C ILE A 35 -0.16 -2.41 12.04
N ALA A 36 -0.28 -3.74 12.03
CA ALA A 36 0.33 -4.60 13.03
C ALA A 36 1.87 -4.55 12.99
N HIS A 37 2.46 -4.46 11.80
CA HIS A 37 3.90 -4.31 11.62
C HIS A 37 4.45 -3.04 12.28
N GLU A 38 3.67 -1.94 12.27
CA GLU A 38 4.00 -0.70 12.98
C GLU A 38 3.65 -0.74 14.48
N ASN A 39 3.46 -1.94 15.06
CA ASN A 39 3.17 -2.19 16.47
C ASN A 39 1.83 -1.59 16.97
N VAL A 40 0.87 -1.35 16.07
CA VAL A 40 -0.49 -0.98 16.46
C VAL A 40 -1.34 -2.24 16.67
N THR A 41 -1.95 -2.36 17.85
CA THR A 41 -2.81 -3.50 18.19
C THR A 41 -4.05 -3.55 17.29
N LEU A 42 -4.28 -4.70 16.64
CA LEU A 42 -5.46 -4.95 15.82
C LEU A 42 -6.67 -5.34 16.68
N THR A 43 -7.42 -4.34 17.14
CA THR A 43 -8.70 -4.55 17.81
C THR A 43 -9.85 -4.66 16.81
N PRO A 44 -11.04 -5.16 17.20
CA PRO A 44 -12.23 -5.14 16.36
C PRO A 44 -12.55 -3.73 15.82
N GLU A 45 -12.37 -2.69 16.64
CA GLU A 45 -12.62 -1.29 16.25
C GLU A 45 -11.63 -0.81 15.18
N VAL A 46 -10.36 -1.24 15.26
CA VAL A 46 -9.36 -0.94 14.21
C VAL A 46 -9.76 -1.63 12.90
N LYS A 47 -10.16 -2.90 12.96
CA LYS A 47 -10.60 -3.66 11.76
C LYS A 47 -11.82 -3.01 11.13
N GLU A 48 -12.80 -2.60 11.94
CA GLU A 48 -14.00 -1.90 11.45
C GLU A 48 -13.65 -0.55 10.84
N ALA A 49 -12.76 0.22 11.46
CA ALA A 49 -12.30 1.51 10.91
C ALA A 49 -11.63 1.35 9.54
N VAL A 50 -10.77 0.33 9.39
CA VAL A 50 -10.12 -0.01 8.11
C VAL A 50 -11.17 -0.43 7.07
N TRP A 51 -12.09 -1.31 7.43
CA TRP A 51 -13.15 -1.78 6.54
C TRP A 51 -14.05 -0.64 6.05
N SER A 52 -14.47 0.24 6.96
CA SER A 52 -15.29 1.41 6.66
C SER A 52 -14.56 2.38 5.71
N ALA A 53 -13.28 2.68 5.99
CA ALA A 53 -12.47 3.55 5.14
C ALA A 53 -12.25 2.96 3.74
N LEU A 54 -11.93 1.66 3.63
CA LEU A 54 -11.82 0.99 2.33
C LEU A 54 -13.15 0.97 1.57
N SER A 55 -14.25 0.78 2.27
CA SER A 55 -15.59 0.79 1.65
C SER A 55 -15.96 2.17 1.12
N SER A 56 -15.59 3.24 1.84
CA SER A 56 -15.73 4.61 1.35
C SER A 56 -14.82 4.89 0.17
N LEU A 57 -13.54 4.50 0.24
CA LEU A 57 -12.56 4.68 -0.83
C LEU A 57 -12.96 3.96 -2.12
N ALA A 58 -13.60 2.79 -2.02
CA ALA A 58 -14.09 2.03 -3.17
C ALA A 58 -15.09 2.82 -4.04
N THR A 59 -15.74 3.84 -3.48
CA THR A 59 -16.67 4.73 -4.21
C THR A 59 -15.95 5.83 -5.01
N ALA A 60 -14.68 6.11 -4.70
CA ALA A 60 -13.87 7.09 -5.41
C ALA A 60 -13.45 6.57 -6.80
N PRO A 61 -13.06 7.46 -7.74
CA PRO A 61 -12.41 7.08 -8.99
C PRO A 61 -11.20 6.17 -8.76
N ALA A 62 -10.93 5.27 -9.69
CA ALA A 62 -9.86 4.26 -9.53
C ALA A 62 -8.48 4.88 -9.23
N GLN A 63 -8.21 6.06 -9.81
CA GLN A 63 -6.98 6.83 -9.62
C GLN A 63 -6.79 7.36 -8.21
N GLU A 64 -7.89 7.60 -7.49
CA GLU A 64 -7.89 8.12 -6.11
C GLU A 64 -7.83 7.01 -5.06
N ARG A 65 -7.94 5.74 -5.49
CA ARG A 65 -7.89 4.57 -4.60
C ARG A 65 -6.44 4.21 -4.29
N THR A 66 -5.84 5.03 -3.43
CA THR A 66 -4.44 4.96 -3.04
C THR A 66 -4.31 4.83 -1.52
N LEU A 67 -3.12 4.51 -1.01
CA LEU A 67 -2.83 4.49 0.44
C LEU A 67 -2.89 5.89 1.04
N THR A 68 -2.49 6.94 0.31
CA THR A 68 -2.75 8.33 0.69
C THR A 68 -4.26 8.57 0.79
N GLY A 69 -5.03 8.15 -0.22
CA GLY A 69 -6.49 8.27 -0.21
C GLY A 69 -7.13 7.56 0.99
N LEU A 70 -6.68 6.35 1.30
CA LEU A 70 -7.12 5.60 2.48
C LEU A 70 -6.78 6.33 3.80
N SER A 71 -5.55 6.83 3.93
CA SER A 71 -5.07 7.52 5.13
C SER A 71 -5.89 8.77 5.45
N VAL A 72 -6.33 9.51 4.43
CA VAL A 72 -7.20 10.69 4.59
C VAL A 72 -8.55 10.33 5.21
N LEU A 73 -9.12 9.18 4.86
CA LEU A 73 -10.43 8.73 5.34
C LEU A 73 -10.41 8.21 6.78
N LEU A 74 -9.26 7.73 7.25
CA LEU A 74 -9.09 7.30 8.63
C LEU A 74 -9.21 8.50 9.58
N GLN A 75 -9.85 8.30 10.73
CA GLN A 75 -9.95 9.34 11.76
C GLN A 75 -8.86 9.21 12.83
N SER A 76 -8.36 8.00 13.06
CA SER A 76 -7.35 7.72 14.09
C SER A 76 -5.95 8.14 13.64
N ASN A 77 -5.32 9.04 14.39
CA ASN A 77 -3.94 9.46 14.15
C ASN A 77 -2.96 8.29 14.26
N ALA A 78 -3.21 7.32 15.15
CA ALA A 78 -2.36 6.15 15.27
C ALA A 78 -2.35 5.31 13.98
N LEU A 79 -3.51 5.17 13.32
CA LEU A 79 -3.61 4.45 12.05
C LEU A 79 -3.00 5.23 10.90
N LYS A 80 -3.17 6.56 10.87
CA LYS A 80 -2.50 7.43 9.89
C LYS A 80 -0.99 7.33 10.00
N SER A 81 -0.45 7.39 11.23
CA SER A 81 0.99 7.24 11.47
C SER A 81 1.51 5.87 11.07
N ALA A 82 0.74 4.80 11.32
CA ALA A 82 1.10 3.46 10.90
C ALA A 82 1.11 3.28 9.36
N LEU A 83 0.26 4.01 8.64
CA LEU A 83 0.24 3.96 7.18
C LEU A 83 1.18 4.95 6.51
N MET A 84 1.61 6.01 7.20
CA MET A 84 2.47 7.07 6.66
C MET A 84 3.69 6.53 5.87
N PRO A 85 4.41 5.49 6.32
CA PRO A 85 5.57 5.00 5.56
C PRO A 85 5.24 4.56 4.13
N TYR A 86 4.00 4.15 3.90
CA TYR A 86 3.49 3.62 2.64
C TYR A 86 2.67 4.65 1.84
N THR A 87 2.46 5.86 2.35
CA THR A 87 1.84 6.96 1.61
C THR A 87 2.87 7.76 0.83
N LEU A 88 2.45 8.67 -0.05
CA LEU A 88 3.31 9.58 -0.82
C LEU A 88 4.28 10.40 0.06
N ASP A 89 3.94 10.63 1.33
CA ASP A 89 4.78 11.34 2.31
C ASP A 89 5.84 10.43 2.96
N GLY A 90 5.75 9.12 2.75
CA GLY A 90 6.62 8.11 3.32
C GLY A 90 7.69 7.58 2.37
N PRO A 91 8.73 6.91 2.90
CA PRO A 91 9.82 6.35 2.10
C PRO A 91 9.39 5.30 1.07
N TYR A 92 8.22 4.65 1.25
CA TYR A 92 7.75 3.59 0.38
C TYR A 92 6.56 3.99 -0.52
N GLY A 93 6.07 5.24 -0.42
CA GLY A 93 4.93 5.72 -1.20
C GLY A 93 5.12 5.62 -2.70
N ARG A 94 6.32 5.93 -3.21
CA ARG A 94 6.63 5.83 -4.64
C ARG A 94 6.46 4.41 -5.20
N LEU A 95 6.50 3.38 -4.35
CA LEU A 95 6.35 1.98 -4.74
C LEU A 95 4.91 1.49 -4.62
N LEU A 96 4.16 1.90 -3.60
CA LEU A 96 2.86 1.31 -3.23
C LEU A 96 1.65 2.26 -3.31
N ASP A 97 1.89 3.54 -3.57
CA ASP A 97 0.88 4.61 -3.49
C ASP A 97 0.66 5.32 -4.83
N ALA A 98 0.79 4.58 -5.93
CA ALA A 98 0.62 5.13 -7.26
C ALA A 98 -0.85 5.47 -7.54
N ASP A 99 -1.09 6.48 -8.38
CA ASP A 99 -2.41 6.81 -8.95
C ASP A 99 -2.72 6.00 -10.23
N ASP A 100 -1.73 5.29 -10.76
CA ASP A 100 -1.78 4.45 -11.96
C ASP A 100 -0.87 3.22 -11.80
N ASP A 101 -1.34 2.03 -12.22
CA ASP A 101 -0.60 0.78 -12.09
C ASP A 101 0.38 0.62 -13.25
N ARG A 102 1.57 1.21 -13.13
CA ARG A 102 2.59 1.24 -14.19
C ARG A 102 3.58 0.10 -14.01
N LEU A 103 3.19 -1.08 -14.51
CA LEU A 103 4.08 -2.23 -14.68
C LEU A 103 4.54 -2.31 -16.13
N ALA A 104 5.75 -1.82 -16.42
CA ALA A 104 6.46 -2.31 -17.59
C ALA A 104 7.05 -3.70 -17.25
N LEU A 105 6.63 -4.72 -17.99
CA LEU A 105 7.11 -6.11 -17.87
C LEU A 105 8.66 -6.24 -17.95
N SER A 106 9.37 -5.22 -18.43
CA SER A 106 10.84 -5.17 -18.48
C SER A 106 11.51 -4.91 -17.12
N ASP A 107 10.79 -4.35 -16.14
CA ASP A 107 11.43 -3.75 -14.97
C ASP A 107 11.47 -4.71 -13.76
N VAL A 108 10.78 -5.84 -13.85
CA VAL A 108 10.87 -6.94 -12.86
C VAL A 108 12.27 -7.59 -12.87
N GLN A 109 13.11 -7.30 -13.86
CA GLN A 109 14.46 -7.86 -13.99
C GLN A 109 15.56 -7.05 -13.27
N CYS A 110 15.22 -5.90 -12.66
CA CYS A 110 16.18 -5.08 -11.90
C CYS A 110 15.74 -4.92 -10.43
N PHE A 111 15.40 -6.04 -9.79
CA PHE A 111 15.48 -6.10 -8.33
C PHE A 111 16.95 -6.00 -7.94
N GLU A 112 17.39 -4.83 -7.47
CA GLU A 112 18.35 -4.84 -6.36
C GLU A 112 17.59 -5.40 -5.15
N THR A 113 17.48 -6.73 -5.10
CA THR A 113 17.04 -7.48 -3.92
C THR A 113 17.78 -6.99 -2.67
N GLU A 114 18.98 -6.44 -2.82
CA GLU A 114 19.77 -5.83 -1.76
C GLU A 114 19.07 -4.63 -1.09
N GLN A 115 18.54 -3.62 -1.80
CA GLN A 115 17.95 -2.45 -1.13
C GLN A 115 16.61 -2.74 -0.45
N LEU A 116 15.81 -3.63 -1.04
CA LEU A 116 14.60 -4.13 -0.39
C LEU A 116 14.97 -4.98 0.83
N MET A 117 16.00 -5.85 0.74
CA MET A 117 16.47 -6.65 1.87
C MET A 117 17.09 -5.84 3.02
N HIS A 118 17.66 -4.67 2.73
CA HIS A 118 18.12 -3.73 3.77
C HIS A 118 16.98 -2.92 4.40
N SER A 119 15.80 -2.91 3.78
CA SER A 119 14.58 -2.24 4.24
C SER A 119 13.62 -3.26 4.83
N GLN A 120 13.95 -3.84 6.00
CA GLN A 120 13.17 -4.95 6.60
C GLN A 120 11.65 -4.67 6.69
N GLY A 121 11.23 -3.40 6.80
CA GLY A 121 9.82 -3.02 6.89
C GLY A 121 9.03 -3.03 5.57
N ALA A 122 9.67 -2.86 4.42
CA ALA A 122 8.97 -2.81 3.12
C ALA A 122 8.95 -4.14 2.36
N LEU A 123 9.75 -5.12 2.78
CA LEU A 123 9.77 -6.46 2.19
C LEU A 123 8.41 -7.15 2.28
N LEU A 124 7.82 -7.20 3.47
CA LEU A 124 6.59 -7.95 3.70
C LEU A 124 5.39 -7.36 2.92
N PRO A 125 5.12 -6.05 2.94
CA PRO A 125 4.02 -5.44 2.19
C PRO A 125 4.10 -5.70 0.69
N VAL A 126 5.31 -5.52 0.13
CA VAL A 126 5.59 -5.65 -1.31
C VAL A 126 5.50 -7.11 -1.75
N LEU A 127 6.10 -8.04 -1.01
CA LEU A 127 6.03 -9.47 -1.33
C LEU A 127 4.61 -10.00 -1.24
N THR A 128 3.85 -9.63 -0.20
CA THR A 128 2.47 -10.14 -0.04
C THR A 128 1.56 -9.66 -1.16
N TYR A 129 1.74 -8.42 -1.65
CA TYR A 129 1.04 -7.93 -2.84
C TYR A 129 1.48 -8.66 -4.12
N LEU A 130 2.79 -8.83 -4.32
CA LEU A 130 3.33 -9.49 -5.52
C LEU A 130 2.87 -10.95 -5.68
N PHE A 131 2.66 -11.68 -4.58
CA PHE A 131 2.17 -13.07 -4.61
C PHE A 131 0.65 -13.21 -4.81
N GLN A 132 -0.13 -12.13 -4.71
CA GLN A 132 -1.60 -12.17 -4.82
C GLN A 132 -2.12 -11.88 -6.24
N ARG A 133 -1.30 -11.27 -7.11
CA ARG A 133 -1.69 -10.92 -8.49
C ARG A 133 -2.12 -12.12 -9.33
#